data_AF-A0A2A5CC58-F1
#
_entry.id   AF-A0A2A5CC58-F1
#
_cell.length_a   1.000
_cell.length_b   1.000
_cell.length_c   1.000
_cell.angle_alpha   90.00
_cell.angle_beta   90.00
_cell.angle_gamma   90.00
#
_symmetry.space_group_name_H-M   'P 1'
#
loop_
_entity.id
_entity.type
_entity.pdbx_description
1 polymer ?
#
loop_
_entity_poly.entity_id
_entity_poly.type
_entity_poly.pdbx_seq_one_letter_code
_entity_poly.pdbx_strand_id
1 'polypeptide(L)'
;MTEKFSQLWLNSTSANNGYLRTTEFNDVLYSLQHCKKCLEGTSENVQNWKWVIISTQAALQGAYVCHLNDTAQLNVLSTKSAEKWLTWYNDPKNNKSNPPNCYIDYFKELHEKIRMGFPNAGQAITYSNIQNDAVNLLIDLRNQFTHFSPCGWSIELLGLPNMTLRCMEIIELIEKDDWPFRHMSQNNKAELKDTVQNIKNECSQLHKEYYNKWNS
;
A
#
# COMPACT_ATOMS: atom_id res chain seq x y z
N MET A 1 -11.01 -30.15 7.63
CA MET A 1 -11.33 -28.90 8.36
C MET A 1 -10.93 -27.68 7.50
N THR A 2 -11.29 -27.71 6.21
CA THR A 2 -10.73 -26.83 5.16
C THR A 2 -11.78 -25.92 4.52
N GLU A 3 -13.08 -26.15 4.76
CA GLU A 3 -14.18 -25.38 4.17
C GLU A 3 -14.54 -24.09 4.92
N LYS A 4 -14.18 -23.96 6.21
CA LYS A 4 -14.55 -22.77 6.99
C LYS A 4 -13.67 -21.54 6.67
N PHE A 5 -12.44 -21.75 6.20
CA PHE A 5 -11.53 -20.65 5.83
C PHE A 5 -11.76 -20.15 4.40
N SER A 6 -12.28 -20.98 3.49
CA SER A 6 -12.53 -20.59 2.10
C SER A 6 -13.77 -19.70 1.94
N GLN A 7 -14.77 -19.79 2.83
CA GLN A 7 -15.97 -18.94 2.78
C GLN A 7 -15.75 -17.48 3.20
N LEU A 8 -14.62 -17.14 3.85
CA LEU A 8 -14.32 -15.77 4.26
C LEU A 8 -13.85 -14.87 3.09
N TRP A 9 -13.47 -15.46 1.96
CA TRP A 9 -12.86 -14.76 0.83
C TRP A 9 -13.83 -14.44 -0.31
N LEU A 10 -15.09 -14.86 -0.24
CA LEU A 10 -15.97 -14.95 -1.41
C LEU A 10 -17.11 -13.93 -1.52
N ASN A 11 -17.23 -12.95 -0.63
CA ASN A 11 -18.29 -11.94 -0.78
C ASN A 11 -17.74 -10.53 -0.95
N SER A 12 -17.97 -10.02 -2.16
CA SER A 12 -17.85 -8.65 -2.59
C SER A 12 -18.33 -7.67 -1.53
N THR A 13 -17.60 -6.55 -1.46
CA THR A 13 -17.89 -5.37 -0.65
C THR A 13 -19.36 -4.95 -0.86
N SER A 14 -20.20 -5.39 0.06
CA SER A 14 -21.53 -4.86 0.30
C SER A 14 -21.62 -4.61 1.79
N ALA A 15 -22.19 -3.49 2.19
CA ALA A 15 -22.56 -3.19 3.56
C ALA A 15 -23.72 -4.11 4.00
N ASN A 16 -23.60 -5.42 3.84
CA ASN A 16 -24.59 -6.36 4.31
C ASN A 16 -24.40 -6.50 5.83
N ASN A 17 -25.39 -6.01 6.57
CA ASN A 17 -25.52 -5.99 8.04
C ASN A 17 -24.76 -4.86 8.79
N GLY A 18 -24.42 -3.74 8.14
CA GLY A 18 -23.86 -2.56 8.83
C GLY A 18 -22.38 -2.68 9.26
N TYR A 19 -21.65 -3.68 8.75
CA TYR A 19 -20.21 -3.84 8.96
C TYR A 19 -19.44 -3.48 7.69
N LEU A 20 -18.34 -2.75 7.85
CA LEU A 20 -17.33 -2.60 6.78
C LEU A 20 -16.52 -3.89 6.67
N ARG A 21 -16.58 -4.54 5.51
CA ARG A 21 -15.73 -5.69 5.18
C ARG A 21 -14.60 -5.21 4.29
N THR A 22 -13.37 -5.54 4.66
CA THR A 22 -12.18 -5.22 3.86
C THR A 22 -11.22 -6.40 3.85
N THR A 23 -10.35 -6.38 2.85
CA THR A 23 -9.25 -7.33 2.61
C THR A 23 -8.05 -6.50 2.18
N GLU A 24 -6.84 -7.04 2.24
CA GLU A 24 -5.63 -6.41 1.72
C GLU A 24 -5.80 -5.95 0.25
N PHE A 25 -6.46 -6.72 -0.60
CA PHE A 25 -6.68 -6.40 -2.02
C PHE A 25 -7.61 -5.19 -2.21
N ASN A 26 -8.76 -5.22 -1.52
CA ASN A 26 -9.72 -4.13 -1.48
C ASN A 26 -9.11 -2.86 -0.88
N ASP A 27 -8.28 -2.98 0.16
CA ASP A 27 -7.61 -1.84 0.78
C ASP A 27 -6.69 -1.11 -0.22
N VAL A 28 -5.94 -1.85 -1.05
CA VAL A 28 -5.15 -1.27 -2.16
C VAL A 28 -6.04 -0.52 -3.13
N LEU A 29 -7.09 -1.16 -3.65
CA LEU A 29 -7.97 -0.54 -4.65
C LEU A 29 -8.68 0.70 -4.10
N TYR A 30 -9.27 0.62 -2.92
CA TYR A 30 -9.99 1.74 -2.31
C TYR A 30 -9.04 2.87 -1.89
N SER A 31 -7.81 2.57 -1.48
CA SER A 31 -6.78 3.57 -1.24
C SER A 31 -6.37 4.29 -2.54
N LEU A 32 -6.22 3.56 -3.65
CA LEU A 32 -5.95 4.15 -4.96
C LEU A 32 -7.12 5.04 -5.44
N GLN A 33 -8.36 4.58 -5.30
CA GLN A 33 -9.54 5.39 -5.64
C GLN A 33 -9.62 6.67 -4.79
N HIS A 34 -9.31 6.57 -3.49
CA HIS A 34 -9.26 7.74 -2.62
C HIS A 34 -8.12 8.70 -3.03
N CYS A 35 -6.94 8.16 -3.34
CA CYS A 35 -5.81 8.94 -3.87
C CYS A 35 -6.20 9.71 -5.13
N LYS A 36 -6.82 9.03 -6.10
CA LYS A 36 -7.31 9.65 -7.34
C LYS A 36 -8.27 10.80 -7.04
N LYS A 37 -9.29 10.56 -6.21
CA LYS A 37 -10.28 11.59 -5.83
C LYS A 37 -9.63 12.81 -5.16
N CYS A 38 -8.69 12.58 -4.25
CA CYS A 38 -7.98 13.68 -3.59
C CYS A 38 -7.08 14.44 -4.57
N LEU A 39 -6.43 13.73 -5.50
CA LEU A 39 -5.57 14.32 -6.52
C LEU A 39 -6.36 15.26 -7.44
N GLU A 40 -7.51 14.81 -7.94
CA GLU A 40 -8.44 15.62 -8.76
C GLU A 40 -8.88 16.91 -8.03
N GLY A 41 -9.05 16.83 -6.71
CA GLY A 41 -9.42 17.97 -5.88
C GLY A 41 -8.28 18.89 -5.47
N THR A 42 -7.02 18.65 -5.87
CA THR A 42 -5.88 19.48 -5.42
C THR A 42 -5.89 20.90 -6.00
N SER A 43 -6.53 21.09 -7.15
CA SER A 43 -6.72 22.40 -7.78
C SER A 43 -7.68 23.30 -7.00
N GLU A 44 -8.72 22.72 -6.40
CA GLU A 44 -9.72 23.41 -5.59
C GLU A 44 -9.25 23.61 -4.15
N ASN A 45 -8.60 22.59 -3.58
CA ASN A 45 -8.11 22.62 -2.21
C ASN A 45 -6.73 21.98 -2.11
N VAL A 46 -5.71 22.81 -1.95
CA VAL A 46 -4.31 22.38 -1.81
C VAL A 46 -4.10 21.42 -0.62
N GLN A 47 -4.95 21.47 0.41
CA GLN A 47 -4.88 20.55 1.56
C GLN A 47 -5.17 19.10 1.17
N ASN A 48 -5.77 18.86 -0.01
CA ASN A 48 -5.97 17.51 -0.51
C ASN A 48 -4.65 16.77 -0.76
N TRP A 49 -3.52 17.47 -0.92
CA TRP A 49 -2.19 16.84 -0.97
C TRP A 49 -1.85 16.01 0.26
N LYS A 50 -2.31 16.41 1.46
CA LYS A 50 -2.19 15.59 2.66
C LYS A 50 -2.81 14.22 2.46
N TRP A 51 -4.02 14.18 1.89
CA TRP A 51 -4.75 12.95 1.67
C TRP A 51 -4.20 12.14 0.51
N VAL A 52 -3.66 12.78 -0.53
CA VAL A 52 -2.88 12.10 -1.58
C VAL A 52 -1.68 11.37 -0.97
N ILE A 53 -0.91 12.03 -0.10
CA ILE A 53 0.25 11.44 0.58
C ILE A 53 -0.16 10.22 1.42
N ILE A 54 -1.19 10.36 2.26
CA ILE A 54 -1.66 9.28 3.14
C ILE A 54 -2.21 8.09 2.34
N SER A 55 -3.04 8.36 1.33
CA SER A 55 -3.64 7.30 0.50
C SER A 55 -2.65 6.62 -0.42
N THR A 56 -1.65 7.33 -0.96
CA THR A 56 -0.53 6.74 -1.72
C THR A 56 0.22 5.74 -0.83
N GLN A 57 0.54 6.13 0.40
CA GLN A 57 1.25 5.25 1.33
C GLN A 57 0.40 4.06 1.77
N ALA A 58 -0.90 4.25 1.99
CA ALA A 58 -1.83 3.15 2.27
C ALA A 58 -1.90 2.14 1.10
N ALA A 59 -2.09 2.63 -0.13
CA ALA A 59 -2.12 1.80 -1.33
C ALA A 59 -0.81 1.01 -1.53
N LEU A 60 0.33 1.69 -1.39
CA LEU A 60 1.65 1.09 -1.56
C LEU A 60 1.94 0.05 -0.46
N GLN A 61 1.55 0.33 0.79
CA GLN A 61 1.71 -0.61 1.88
C GLN A 61 0.85 -1.86 1.67
N GLY A 62 -0.42 -1.69 1.28
CA GLY A 62 -1.31 -2.80 0.94
C GLY A 62 -0.75 -3.64 -0.20
N ALA A 63 -0.15 -3.00 -1.22
CA ALA A 63 0.48 -3.70 -2.34
C ALA A 63 1.70 -4.51 -1.88
N TYR A 64 2.53 -3.98 -0.97
CA TYR A 64 3.64 -4.72 -0.37
C TYR A 64 3.16 -5.92 0.46
N VAL A 65 2.09 -5.73 1.25
CA VAL A 65 1.46 -6.82 1.98
C VAL A 65 1.02 -7.91 0.99
N CYS A 66 0.26 -7.56 -0.04
CA CYS A 66 -0.19 -8.50 -1.07
C CYS A 66 0.97 -9.25 -1.75
N HIS A 67 2.06 -8.54 -2.04
CA HIS A 67 3.24 -9.08 -2.72
C HIS A 67 4.04 -10.05 -1.84
N LEU A 68 4.25 -9.68 -0.58
CA LEU A 68 5.05 -10.43 0.38
C LEU A 68 4.25 -11.56 1.06
N ASN A 69 2.92 -11.53 1.00
CA ASN A 69 2.07 -12.50 1.69
C ASN A 69 2.24 -13.90 1.11
N ASP A 70 2.96 -14.75 1.84
CA ASP A 70 3.12 -16.17 1.54
C ASP A 70 1.98 -16.99 2.15
N THR A 71 1.99 -18.30 1.94
CA THR A 71 0.97 -19.20 2.50
C THR A 71 0.93 -19.20 4.03
N ALA A 72 2.06 -18.91 4.70
CA ALA A 72 2.13 -18.82 6.16
C ALA A 72 1.92 -17.40 6.69
N GLN A 73 1.84 -16.39 5.81
CA GLN A 73 1.69 -14.96 6.12
C GLN A 73 2.80 -14.40 7.03
N LEU A 74 3.97 -15.04 7.05
CA LEU A 74 5.06 -14.68 7.97
C LEU A 74 6.00 -13.64 7.37
N ASN A 75 6.15 -13.62 6.05
CA ASN A 75 7.10 -12.72 5.37
C ASN A 75 6.76 -11.24 5.54
N VAL A 76 5.47 -10.92 5.72
CA VAL A 76 4.97 -9.57 5.97
C VAL A 76 5.25 -9.11 7.41
N LEU A 77 5.42 -10.05 8.35
CA LEU A 77 5.59 -9.73 9.77
C LEU A 77 6.99 -9.18 10.05
N SER A 78 7.07 -8.36 11.10
CA SER A 78 8.36 -8.04 11.73
C SER A 78 9.03 -9.32 12.23
N THR A 79 10.37 -9.38 12.20
CA THR A 79 11.16 -10.55 12.67
C THR A 79 10.71 -11.02 14.06
N LYS A 80 10.55 -10.08 14.99
CA LYS A 80 10.06 -10.36 16.35
C LYS A 80 8.65 -10.97 16.37
N SER A 81 7.76 -10.49 15.50
CA SER A 81 6.40 -11.03 15.41
C SER A 81 6.39 -12.43 14.76
N ALA A 82 7.22 -12.65 13.75
CA ALA A 82 7.38 -13.96 13.11
C ALA A 82 7.96 -14.99 14.09
N GLU A 83 9.02 -14.65 14.82
CA GLU A 83 9.62 -15.51 15.86
C GLU A 83 8.63 -15.86 16.96
N LYS A 84 7.86 -14.87 17.44
CA LYS A 84 6.83 -15.07 18.45
C LYS A 84 5.72 -16.00 17.94
N TRP A 85 5.31 -15.84 16.69
CA TRP A 85 4.31 -16.70 16.06
C TRP A 85 4.83 -18.13 15.90
N LEU A 86 6.05 -18.32 15.39
CA LEU A 86 6.67 -19.63 15.21
C LEU A 86 6.87 -20.36 16.55
N THR A 87 7.30 -19.62 17.58
CA THR A 87 7.45 -20.16 18.93
C THR A 87 6.11 -20.64 19.47
N TRP A 88 5.06 -19.86 19.30
CA TRP A 88 3.71 -20.26 19.68
C TRP A 88 3.26 -21.47 18.86
N TYR A 89 3.38 -21.46 17.54
CA TYR A 89 2.91 -22.52 16.63
C TYR A 89 3.57 -23.88 16.91
N ASN A 90 4.87 -23.87 17.20
CA ASN A 90 5.65 -25.09 17.44
C ASN A 90 5.55 -25.63 18.88
N ASP A 91 4.97 -24.88 19.83
CA ASP A 91 4.78 -25.37 21.20
C ASP A 91 3.64 -26.42 21.24
N PRO A 92 3.91 -27.70 21.55
CA PRO A 92 2.87 -28.75 21.58
C PRO A 92 1.77 -28.48 22.61
N LYS A 93 2.00 -27.57 23.56
CA LYS A 93 1.07 -27.18 24.62
C LYS A 93 0.21 -25.97 24.22
N ASN A 94 0.42 -25.38 23.05
CA ASN A 94 -0.28 -24.19 22.56
C ASN A 94 -1.77 -24.42 22.23
N ASN A 95 -2.21 -25.68 22.11
CA ASN A 95 -3.59 -26.05 21.75
C ASN A 95 -4.67 -25.48 22.71
N LYS A 96 -4.26 -24.83 23.80
CA LYS A 96 -5.12 -24.20 24.81
C LYS A 96 -4.88 -22.69 24.97
N SER A 97 -3.95 -22.07 24.25
CA SER A 97 -3.64 -20.64 24.35
C SER A 97 -4.00 -19.90 23.06
N ASN A 98 -4.38 -18.63 23.21
CA ASN A 98 -4.66 -17.79 22.05
C ASN A 98 -3.36 -17.49 21.28
N PRO A 99 -3.41 -17.39 19.94
CA PRO A 99 -2.26 -16.97 19.15
C PRO A 99 -1.78 -15.58 19.59
N PRO A 100 -0.47 -15.32 19.48
CA PRO A 100 0.09 -14.03 19.85
C PRO A 100 -0.40 -12.94 18.90
N ASN A 101 -0.59 -11.73 19.44
CA ASN A 101 -0.70 -10.55 18.58
C ASN A 101 0.63 -10.36 17.83
N CYS A 102 0.53 -10.35 16.50
CA CYS A 102 1.62 -10.13 15.56
C CYS A 102 1.35 -8.87 14.76
N TYR A 103 2.42 -8.14 14.43
CA TYR A 103 2.34 -6.91 13.67
C TYR A 103 3.16 -7.04 12.39
N ILE A 104 2.62 -6.49 11.30
CA ILE A 104 3.36 -6.31 10.05
C ILE A 104 4.64 -5.52 10.32
N ASP A 105 5.64 -5.69 9.45
CA ASP A 105 6.84 -4.90 9.56
C ASP A 105 6.56 -3.42 9.29
N TYR A 106 7.50 -2.58 9.71
CA TYR A 106 7.44 -1.16 9.41
C TYR A 106 7.49 -0.93 7.90
N PHE A 107 6.86 0.15 7.44
CA PHE A 107 6.65 0.38 6.00
C PHE A 107 7.96 0.48 5.20
N LYS A 108 9.02 1.05 5.78
CA LYS A 108 10.34 1.12 5.14
C LYS A 108 10.97 -0.27 4.99
N GLU A 109 10.75 -1.14 5.95
CA GLU A 109 11.27 -2.50 6.01
C GLU A 109 10.52 -3.39 5.02
N LEU A 110 9.20 -3.19 4.88
CA LEU A 110 8.42 -3.78 3.81
C LEU A 110 8.93 -3.35 2.42
N HIS A 111 9.28 -2.06 2.26
CA HIS A 111 9.85 -1.54 1.02
C HIS A 111 11.18 -2.22 0.66
N GLU A 112 12.08 -2.44 1.62
CA GLU A 112 13.31 -3.17 1.35
C GLU A 112 13.08 -4.66 1.08
N LYS A 113 12.12 -5.28 1.79
CA LYS A 113 11.79 -6.70 1.64
C LYS A 113 11.33 -7.06 0.23
N ILE A 114 10.53 -6.22 -0.44
CA ILE A 114 10.04 -6.53 -1.79
C ILE A 114 11.19 -6.68 -2.82
N ARG A 115 12.38 -6.13 -2.54
CA ARG A 115 13.58 -6.29 -3.40
C ARG A 115 14.26 -7.65 -3.24
N MET A 116 14.08 -8.30 -2.10
CA MET A 116 14.76 -9.57 -1.80
C MET A 116 14.07 -10.74 -2.51
N GLY A 117 12.75 -10.66 -2.66
CA GLY A 117 11.92 -11.79 -3.06
C GLY A 117 11.87 -12.84 -1.95
N PHE A 118 10.76 -13.57 -1.86
CA PHE A 118 10.61 -14.64 -0.87
C PHE A 118 10.09 -15.91 -1.51
N PRO A 119 10.51 -17.10 -1.04
CA PRO A 119 9.92 -18.35 -1.47
C PRO A 119 8.41 -18.36 -1.23
N ASN A 120 7.63 -18.84 -2.21
CA ASN A 120 6.16 -18.90 -2.15
C ASN A 120 5.48 -17.53 -1.93
N ALA A 121 6.11 -16.46 -2.39
CA ALA A 121 5.54 -15.12 -2.48
C ALA A 121 5.81 -14.51 -3.87
N GLY A 122 5.55 -13.22 -4.04
CA GLY A 122 5.91 -12.51 -5.27
C GLY A 122 7.42 -12.49 -5.53
N GLN A 123 7.79 -12.37 -6.79
CA GLN A 123 9.18 -12.30 -7.23
C GLN A 123 9.87 -11.03 -6.72
N ALA A 124 11.20 -11.06 -6.65
CA ALA A 124 11.98 -9.87 -6.29
C ALA A 124 11.70 -8.72 -7.25
N ILE A 125 11.32 -7.55 -6.72
CA ILE A 125 11.06 -6.36 -7.53
C ILE A 125 12.32 -5.52 -7.65
N THR A 126 12.68 -5.17 -8.87
CA THR A 126 13.73 -4.19 -9.14
C THR A 126 13.09 -2.84 -9.48
N TYR A 127 13.48 -1.81 -8.73
CA TYR A 127 13.11 -0.42 -8.99
C TYR A 127 14.35 0.49 -8.94
N SER A 128 14.25 1.64 -9.59
CA SER A 128 15.31 2.63 -9.72
C SER A 128 15.56 3.41 -8.41
N ASN A 129 16.72 4.06 -8.30
CA ASN A 129 17.01 4.97 -7.18
C ASN A 129 15.99 6.12 -7.08
N ILE A 130 15.50 6.63 -8.21
CA ILE A 130 14.48 7.69 -8.23
C ILE A 130 13.17 7.20 -7.59
N GLN A 131 12.79 5.94 -7.82
CA GLN A 131 11.63 5.34 -7.20
C GLN A 131 11.85 5.12 -5.70
N ASN A 132 13.04 4.67 -5.30
CA ASN A 132 13.42 4.54 -3.89
C ASN A 132 13.36 5.89 -3.15
N ASP A 133 13.93 6.94 -3.74
CA ASP A 133 13.97 8.29 -3.15
C ASP A 133 12.55 8.86 -3.01
N ALA A 134 11.68 8.61 -3.99
CA ALA A 134 10.27 8.99 -3.90
C ALA A 134 9.54 8.28 -2.75
N VAL A 135 9.80 6.99 -2.52
CA VAL A 135 9.22 6.27 -1.37
C VAL A 135 9.77 6.80 -0.04
N ASN A 136 11.07 7.11 0.04
CA ASN A 136 11.63 7.74 1.24
C ASN A 136 11.00 9.10 1.53
N LEU A 137 10.83 9.95 0.51
CA LEU A 137 10.12 11.22 0.65
C LEU A 137 8.67 11.02 1.10
N LEU A 138 7.96 10.03 0.54
CA LEU A 138 6.60 9.68 0.95
C LEU A 138 6.54 9.30 2.43
N ILE A 139 7.50 8.51 2.91
CA ILE A 139 7.61 8.10 4.32
C ILE A 139 7.77 9.31 5.22
N ASP A 140 8.73 10.18 4.90
CA ASP A 140 9.04 11.35 5.70
C ASP A 140 7.85 12.29 5.78
N LEU A 141 7.23 12.60 4.64
CA LEU A 141 6.04 13.46 4.58
C LEU A 141 4.85 12.86 5.33
N ARG A 142 4.58 11.57 5.14
CA ARG A 142 3.48 10.90 5.85
C ARG A 142 3.68 10.96 7.35
N ASN A 143 4.90 10.73 7.83
CA ASN A 143 5.22 10.77 9.26
C ASN A 143 4.92 12.16 9.86
N GLN A 144 5.16 13.25 9.12
CA GLN A 144 4.78 14.59 9.54
C GLN A 144 3.26 14.81 9.62
N PHE A 145 2.45 14.00 8.94
CA PHE A 145 0.99 14.09 9.04
C PHE A 145 0.37 13.14 10.07
N THR A 146 1.07 12.07 10.46
CA THR A 146 0.56 11.07 11.42
C THR A 146 1.18 11.16 12.81
N HIS A 147 2.41 11.65 12.92
CA HIS A 147 3.21 11.71 14.15
C HIS A 147 3.73 13.13 14.39
N PHE A 148 2.82 14.12 14.43
CA PHE A 148 3.19 15.52 14.60
C PHE A 148 3.08 15.97 16.07
N SER A 149 4.09 16.74 16.50
CA SER A 149 3.96 17.64 17.65
C SER A 149 3.26 18.93 17.20
N PRO A 150 2.69 19.74 18.12
CA PRO A 150 2.13 21.04 17.75
C PRO A 150 3.19 21.93 17.05
N CYS A 151 3.08 22.05 15.72
CA CYS A 151 3.98 22.87 14.91
C CYS A 151 3.27 23.36 13.64
N GLY A 152 3.76 24.47 13.08
CA GLY A 152 3.43 24.91 11.74
C GLY A 152 4.58 24.57 10.79
N TRP A 153 4.27 24.04 9.61
CA TRP A 153 5.25 23.71 8.58
C TRP A 153 4.60 23.82 7.20
N SER A 154 5.45 23.90 6.18
CA SER A 154 5.06 24.00 4.78
C SER A 154 5.75 22.91 3.97
N ILE A 155 5.12 22.51 2.86
CA ILE A 155 5.69 21.57 1.89
C ILE A 155 5.77 22.22 0.52
N GLU A 156 6.82 21.89 -0.21
CA GLU A 156 6.94 22.24 -1.62
C GLU A 156 5.99 21.36 -2.45
N LEU A 157 5.17 21.99 -3.28
CA LEU A 157 4.17 21.27 -4.10
C LEU A 157 4.75 20.65 -5.36
N LEU A 158 5.82 21.23 -5.92
CA LEU A 158 6.38 20.83 -7.22
C LEU A 158 6.80 19.36 -7.27
N GLY A 159 7.34 18.84 -6.16
CA GLY A 159 7.81 17.46 -6.04
C GLY A 159 6.71 16.42 -5.79
N LEU A 160 5.53 16.82 -5.29
CA LEU A 160 4.49 15.88 -4.85
C LEU A 160 3.86 15.05 -5.99
N PRO A 161 3.57 15.63 -7.19
CA PRO A 161 3.08 14.83 -8.31
C PRO A 161 4.10 13.77 -8.75
N ASN A 162 5.39 14.14 -8.84
CA ASN A 162 6.44 13.20 -9.22
C ASN A 162 6.60 12.08 -8.19
N MET A 163 6.61 12.41 -6.89
CA MET A 163 6.66 11.42 -5.82
C MET A 163 5.51 10.40 -5.94
N THR A 164 4.28 10.89 -6.10
CA THR A 164 3.08 10.06 -6.24
C THR A 164 3.17 9.17 -7.49
N LEU A 165 3.60 9.73 -8.63
CA LEU A 165 3.81 9.00 -9.88
C LEU A 165 4.81 7.85 -9.71
N ARG A 166 5.96 8.09 -9.08
CA ARG A 166 6.96 7.03 -8.85
C ARG A 166 6.44 5.91 -7.96
N CYS A 167 5.60 6.23 -6.97
CA CYS A 167 4.94 5.21 -6.15
C CYS A 167 3.95 4.37 -6.97
N MET A 168 3.20 4.99 -7.89
CA MET A 168 2.31 4.28 -8.80
C MET A 168 3.06 3.35 -9.76
N GLU A 169 4.25 3.74 -10.23
CA GLU A 169 5.11 2.86 -11.04
C GLU A 169 5.52 1.60 -10.26
N ILE A 170 5.77 1.68 -8.96
CA ILE A 170 6.06 0.50 -8.13
C ILE A 170 4.82 -0.40 -8.01
N ILE A 171 3.64 0.17 -7.81
CA ILE A 171 2.39 -0.61 -7.78
C ILE A 171 2.16 -1.32 -9.12
N GLU A 172 2.45 -0.66 -10.24
CA GLU A 172 2.41 -1.25 -11.58
C GLU A 172 3.44 -2.38 -11.77
N LEU A 173 4.62 -2.29 -11.14
CA LEU A 173 5.59 -3.39 -11.13
C LEU A 173 5.07 -4.59 -10.32
N ILE A 174 4.46 -4.35 -9.15
CA ILE A 174 3.83 -5.40 -8.32
C ILE A 174 2.68 -6.06 -9.08
N GLU A 175 1.84 -5.27 -9.75
CA GLU A 175 0.68 -5.77 -10.46
C GLU A 175 1.03 -6.74 -11.59
N LYS A 176 2.18 -6.55 -12.24
CA LYS A 176 2.65 -7.44 -13.32
C LYS A 176 3.01 -8.85 -12.83
N ASP A 177 3.19 -9.04 -11.53
CA ASP A 177 3.39 -10.36 -10.94
C ASP A 177 2.03 -11.08 -10.79
N ASP A 178 2.00 -12.37 -11.09
CA ASP A 178 0.78 -13.19 -10.97
C ASP A 178 0.36 -13.40 -9.51
N TRP A 179 1.28 -13.23 -8.55
CA TRP A 179 1.06 -13.53 -7.13
C TRP A 179 0.17 -12.52 -6.36
N PRO A 180 0.47 -11.20 -6.35
CA PRO A 180 -0.01 -10.29 -5.31
C PRO A 180 -1.53 -10.10 -5.34
N PHE A 181 -2.10 -10.05 -6.53
CA PHE A 181 -3.54 -9.83 -6.71
C PHE A 181 -4.27 -11.08 -7.20
N ARG A 182 -3.70 -12.29 -7.04
CA ARG A 182 -4.28 -13.54 -7.56
C ARG A 182 -5.72 -13.83 -7.11
N HIS A 183 -6.11 -13.34 -5.93
CA HIS A 183 -7.46 -13.52 -5.37
C HIS A 183 -8.41 -12.36 -5.68
N MET A 184 -7.92 -11.31 -6.35
CA MET A 184 -8.75 -10.20 -6.80
C MET A 184 -9.59 -10.61 -8.02
N SER A 185 -10.84 -10.16 -8.08
CA SER A 185 -11.71 -10.37 -9.24
C SER A 185 -11.14 -9.70 -10.50
N GLN A 186 -11.48 -10.21 -11.68
CA GLN A 186 -10.99 -9.60 -12.94
C GLN A 186 -11.44 -8.15 -13.10
N ASN A 187 -12.66 -7.81 -12.66
CA ASN A 187 -13.16 -6.43 -12.68
C ASN A 187 -12.33 -5.54 -11.75
N ASN A 188 -12.04 -5.97 -10.53
CA ASN A 188 -11.24 -5.19 -9.59
C ASN A 188 -9.79 -5.04 -10.07
N LYS A 189 -9.22 -6.06 -10.75
CA LYS A 189 -7.89 -5.95 -11.37
C LYS A 189 -7.87 -4.92 -12.49
N ALA A 190 -8.88 -4.92 -13.35
CA ALA A 190 -9.02 -3.93 -14.42
C ALA A 190 -9.16 -2.51 -13.81
N GLU A 191 -10.00 -2.38 -12.79
CA GLU A 191 -10.21 -1.10 -12.11
C GLU A 191 -8.95 -0.59 -11.40
N LEU A 192 -8.17 -1.49 -10.79
CA LEU A 192 -6.87 -1.16 -10.19
C LEU A 192 -5.93 -0.59 -11.26
N LYS A 193 -5.79 -1.27 -12.41
CA LYS A 193 -4.96 -0.81 -13.55
C LYS A 193 -5.39 0.57 -14.03
N ASP A 194 -6.67 0.73 -14.29
CA ASP A 194 -7.23 1.99 -14.79
C ASP A 194 -7.02 3.12 -13.78
N THR A 195 -7.17 2.83 -12.48
CA THR A 195 -6.97 3.82 -11.42
C THR A 195 -5.50 4.24 -11.32
N VAL A 196 -4.56 3.28 -11.36
CA VAL A 196 -3.11 3.56 -11.37
C VAL A 196 -2.74 4.42 -12.57
N GLN A 197 -3.24 4.09 -13.76
CA GLN A 197 -2.93 4.86 -14.98
C GLN A 197 -3.52 6.27 -14.93
N ASN A 198 -4.73 6.43 -14.40
CA ASN A 198 -5.36 7.74 -14.22
C ASN A 198 -4.53 8.63 -13.27
N ILE A 199 -4.08 8.09 -12.13
CA ILE A 199 -3.23 8.83 -11.19
C ILE A 199 -1.91 9.24 -11.86
N LYS A 200 -1.26 8.34 -12.61
CA LYS A 200 -0.01 8.65 -13.34
C LYS A 200 -0.21 9.79 -14.34
N ASN A 201 -1.31 9.77 -15.09
CA ASN A 201 -1.64 10.81 -16.08
C ASN A 201 -1.85 12.16 -15.40
N GLU A 202 -2.67 12.19 -14.34
CA GLU A 202 -2.97 13.40 -13.58
C GLU A 202 -1.71 13.98 -12.93
N CYS A 203 -0.88 13.15 -12.30
CA CYS A 203 0.40 13.58 -11.73
C CYS A 203 1.33 14.19 -12.79
N SER A 204 1.36 13.62 -13.99
CA SER A 204 2.19 14.14 -15.09
C SER A 204 1.70 15.52 -15.57
N GLN A 205 0.39 15.75 -15.54
CA GLN A 205 -0.20 17.04 -15.86
C GLN A 205 0.09 18.07 -14.76
N LEU A 206 -0.22 17.74 -13.50
CA LEU A 206 0.00 18.62 -12.34
C LEU A 206 1.47 19.02 -12.18
N HIS A 207 2.40 18.10 -12.47
CA HIS A 207 3.82 18.44 -12.44
C HIS A 207 4.17 19.56 -13.43
N LYS A 208 3.65 19.49 -14.67
CA LYS A 208 3.86 20.54 -15.67
C LYS A 208 3.21 21.85 -15.24
N GLU A 209 2.01 21.81 -14.68
CA GLU A 209 1.32 22.99 -14.19
C GLU A 209 2.09 23.69 -13.06
N TYR A 210 2.58 22.94 -12.07
CA TYR A 210 3.39 23.48 -10.99
C TYR A 210 4.74 24.01 -11.48
N TYR A 211 5.38 23.30 -12.41
CA TYR A 211 6.62 23.76 -13.02
C TYR A 211 6.43 25.10 -13.76
N ASN A 212 5.35 25.23 -14.53
CA ASN A 212 5.06 26.47 -15.25
C ASN A 212 4.79 27.63 -14.29
N LYS A 213 4.03 27.41 -13.21
CA LYS A 213 3.76 28.42 -12.16
C LYS A 213 5.02 28.83 -11.40
N TRP A 214 5.99 27.93 -11.24
CA TRP A 214 7.24 28.23 -10.56
C TRP A 214 8.18 29.12 -11.39
N ASN A 215 8.08 29.02 -12.72
CA ASN A 215 8.94 29.76 -13.65
C ASN A 215 8.27 31.03 -14.23
N SER A 216 7.04 31.35 -13.83
CA SER A 216 6.30 32.56 -14.20
C SER A 216 6.46 33.65 -13.14
#